data_AF-A0A105VDK7-F1
#
_entry.id   AF-A0A105VDK7-F1
#
_cell.length_a   1.000
_cell.length_b   1.000
_cell.length_c   1.000
_cell.angle_alpha   90.00
_cell.angle_beta   90.00
_cell.angle_gamma   90.00
#
_symmetry.space_group_name_H-M   'P 1'
#
loop_
_entity.id
_entity.type
_entity.pdbx_description
1 polymer ?
#
loop_
_entity_poly.entity_id
_entity_poly.type
_entity_poly.pdbx_seq_one_letter_code
_entity_poly.pdbx_strand_id
1 'polypeptide(L)'
;MREHIEIADLHDYPFVSVQIPDALRAEVCRALKLQSHETLRLQAQCNDVSMLKALVSQTDSIMFSPVSAVRCETSEGVLVPLRPVDGSVIALEFELGYRPEKAMSSPVRAAGSMIREAMQA
;
A
#
# COMPACT_ATOMS: atom_id res chain seq x y z
N MET A 1 -14.35 23.30 5.83
CA MET A 1 -13.16 23.74 5.08
C MET A 1 -12.38 22.48 4.77
N ARG A 2 -12.31 22.04 3.51
CA ARG A 2 -11.41 20.93 3.14
C ARG A 2 -10.07 21.58 2.86
N GLU A 3 -9.14 21.45 3.80
CA GLU A 3 -7.76 21.82 3.55
C GLU A 3 -7.26 20.92 2.42
N HIS A 4 -6.70 21.54 1.38
CA HIS A 4 -6.02 20.81 0.33
C HIS A 4 -4.69 20.36 0.93
N ILE A 5 -4.49 19.05 1.04
CA ILE A 5 -3.24 18.46 1.51
C ILE A 5 -2.38 18.21 0.29
N GLU A 6 -1.13 18.66 0.30
CA GLU A 6 -0.10 18.29 -0.66
C GLU A 6 0.79 17.17 -0.07
N ILE A 7 1.49 16.43 -0.93
CA ILE A 7 2.43 15.37 -0.49
C ILE A 7 3.52 15.94 0.42
N ALA A 8 3.96 17.18 0.17
CA ALA A 8 4.97 17.85 0.99
C ALA A 8 4.50 18.05 2.44
N ASP A 9 3.21 18.27 2.68
CA ASP A 9 2.65 18.41 4.04
C ASP A 9 2.77 17.12 4.86
N LEU A 10 2.99 15.98 4.20
CA LEU A 10 3.14 14.68 4.84
C LEU A 10 4.59 14.36 5.24
N HIS A 11 5.57 15.14 4.81
CA HIS A 11 7.00 14.84 4.99
C HIS A 11 7.44 14.85 6.46
N ASP A 12 6.77 15.63 7.30
CA ASP A 12 7.07 15.72 8.74
C ASP A 12 6.46 14.58 9.56
N TYR A 13 5.58 13.77 8.96
CA TYR A 13 4.95 12.64 9.63
C TYR A 13 5.75 11.37 9.43
N PRO A 14 5.85 10.51 10.46
CA PRO A 14 6.60 9.28 10.33
C PRO A 14 5.84 8.26 9.46
N PHE A 15 6.48 7.77 8.41
CA PHE A 15 5.92 6.73 7.56
C PHE A 15 6.16 5.33 8.14
N VAL A 16 5.17 4.47 7.99
CA VAL A 16 5.29 3.03 8.25
C VAL A 16 4.80 2.26 7.03
N SER A 17 5.40 1.11 6.78
CA SER A 17 5.06 0.30 5.61
C SER A 17 5.47 -1.15 5.83
N VAL A 18 4.85 -2.04 5.07
CA VAL A 18 5.45 -3.36 4.82
C VAL A 18 6.77 -3.20 4.06
N GLN A 19 7.54 -4.28 3.96
CA GLN A 19 8.72 -4.26 3.10
C GLN A 19 8.31 -3.91 1.65
N ILE A 20 8.80 -2.76 1.17
CA ILE A 20 8.54 -2.30 -0.19
C ILE A 20 9.51 -3.03 -1.12
N PRO A 21 9.02 -3.79 -2.12
CA PRO A 21 9.88 -4.43 -3.10
C PRO A 21 10.77 -3.41 -3.81
N ASP A 22 12.01 -3.76 -4.10
CA ASP A 22 12.96 -2.86 -4.76
C ASP A 22 12.42 -2.31 -6.10
N ALA A 23 11.67 -3.15 -6.84
CA ALA A 23 11.01 -2.78 -8.08
C ALA A 23 9.97 -1.64 -7.92
N LEU A 24 9.34 -1.52 -6.75
CA LEU A 24 8.36 -0.47 -6.45
C LEU A 24 8.98 0.73 -5.73
N ARG A 25 10.21 0.60 -5.21
CA ARG A 25 10.83 1.63 -4.39
C ARG A 25 10.95 2.98 -5.11
N ALA A 26 11.35 2.95 -6.39
CA ALA A 26 11.46 4.17 -7.20
C ALA A 26 10.09 4.85 -7.42
N GLU A 27 9.05 4.06 -7.64
CA GLU A 27 7.68 4.55 -7.81
C GLU A 27 7.15 5.17 -6.52
N VAL A 28 7.40 4.53 -5.36
CA VAL A 28 7.02 5.07 -4.05
C VAL A 28 7.75 6.38 -3.77
N CYS A 29 9.07 6.44 -4.00
CA CYS A 29 9.81 7.69 -3.81
C CYS A 29 9.26 8.81 -4.71
N ARG A 30 8.91 8.50 -5.97
CA ARG A 30 8.31 9.48 -6.89
C ARG A 30 6.93 9.94 -6.44
N ALA A 31 6.09 9.00 -5.98
CA ALA A 31 4.75 9.32 -5.48
C ALA A 31 4.80 10.20 -4.22
N LEU A 32 5.83 10.02 -3.39
CA LEU A 32 6.11 10.84 -2.21
C LEU A 32 6.93 12.11 -2.54
N LYS A 33 7.19 12.38 -3.82
CA LYS A 33 7.95 13.53 -4.33
C LYS A 33 9.31 13.71 -3.65
N LEU A 34 9.92 12.60 -3.24
CA LEU A 34 11.25 12.60 -2.66
C LEU A 34 12.27 12.97 -3.75
N GLN A 35 13.20 13.85 -3.39
CA GLN A 35 14.32 14.21 -4.24
C GLN A 35 15.27 13.01 -4.42
N SER A 36 16.09 13.03 -5.47
CA SER A 36 17.01 11.92 -5.79
C SER A 36 18.03 11.60 -4.69
N HIS A 37 18.31 12.55 -3.81
CA HIS A 37 19.21 12.40 -2.66
C HIS A 37 18.47 12.08 -1.35
N GLU A 38 17.14 12.16 -1.36
CA GLU A 38 16.31 11.85 -0.19
C GLU A 38 16.05 10.35 -0.13
N THR A 39 16.00 9.83 1.09
CA THR A 39 15.65 8.44 1.35
C THR A 39 14.30 8.40 2.02
N LEU A 40 13.43 7.47 1.60
CA LEU A 40 12.20 7.16 2.31
C LEU A 40 12.54 6.73 3.73
N ARG A 41 12.26 7.60 4.70
CA ARG A 41 12.45 7.33 6.13
C ARG A 41 11.22 6.64 6.68
N LEU A 42 11.34 5.33 6.90
CA LEU A 42 10.32 4.57 7.59
C LEU A 42 10.65 4.54 9.08
N GLN A 43 9.71 4.95 9.93
CA GLN A 43 9.82 4.77 11.37
C GLN A 43 9.75 3.29 11.75
N ALA A 44 8.90 2.54 11.06
CA ALA A 44 8.76 1.10 11.24
C ALA A 44 8.55 0.41 9.89
N GLN A 45 9.18 -0.76 9.76
CA GLN A 45 8.97 -1.67 8.64
C GLN A 45 8.71 -3.08 9.17
N CYS A 46 7.56 -3.66 8.85
CA CYS A 46 7.16 -4.98 9.31
C CYS A 46 6.26 -5.67 8.28
N ASN A 47 6.38 -6.99 8.12
CA ASN A 47 5.55 -7.75 7.18
C ASN A 47 4.16 -8.10 7.75
N ASP A 48 3.86 -7.71 8.99
CA ASP A 48 2.55 -7.85 9.61
C ASP A 48 1.73 -6.55 9.45
N VAL A 49 0.79 -6.55 8.51
CA VAL A 49 -0.11 -5.43 8.24
C VAL A 49 -0.98 -5.11 9.46
N SER A 50 -1.38 -6.11 10.26
CA SER A 50 -2.23 -5.90 11.44
C SER A 50 -1.47 -5.12 12.51
N MET A 51 -0.19 -5.44 12.71
CA MET A 51 0.68 -4.68 13.60
C MET A 51 0.85 -3.22 13.14
N LEU A 52 1.06 -3.01 11.85
CA LEU A 52 1.21 -1.65 11.29
C LEU A 52 -0.07 -0.81 11.44
N LYS A 53 -1.24 -1.42 11.21
CA LYS A 53 -2.54 -0.78 11.45
C LYS A 53 -2.73 -0.40 12.92
N ALA A 54 -2.40 -1.31 13.83
CA ALA A 54 -2.50 -1.05 15.27
C ALA A 54 -1.54 0.07 15.71
N LEU A 55 -0.34 0.14 15.13
CA LEU A 55 0.62 1.22 15.37
C LEU A 55 0.04 2.57 14.91
N VAL A 56 -0.40 2.66 13.64
CA VAL A 56 -0.96 3.89 13.06
C VAL A 56 -2.24 4.34 13.75
N SER A 57 -3.03 3.41 14.31
CA SER A 57 -4.23 3.77 15.08
C SER A 57 -3.93 4.39 16.45
N GLN A 58 -2.67 4.32 16.90
CA GLN A 58 -2.22 4.78 18.22
C GLN A 58 -1.15 5.89 18.14
N THR A 59 -0.75 6.29 16.94
CA THR A 59 0.30 7.28 16.71
C THR A 59 -0.09 8.22 15.57
N ASP A 60 0.67 9.31 15.39
CA ASP A 60 0.53 10.21 14.25
C ASP A 60 1.26 9.69 12.99
N SER A 61 1.49 8.38 12.91
CA SER A 61 2.22 7.78 11.78
C SER A 61 1.34 7.61 10.56
N ILE A 62 1.92 7.74 9.37
CA ILE A 62 1.22 7.51 8.10
C ILE A 62 1.58 6.13 7.57
N MET A 63 0.56 5.33 7.25
CA MET A 63 0.77 4.03 6.62
C MET A 63 0.76 4.13 5.09
N PHE A 64 1.81 3.66 4.44
CA PHE A 64 1.79 3.40 3.01
C PHE A 64 1.34 1.95 2.76
N SER A 65 0.18 1.76 2.11
CA SER A 65 -0.43 0.44 1.94
C SER A 65 -1.35 0.38 0.71
N PRO A 66 -1.51 -0.81 0.07
CA PRO A 66 -2.58 -1.01 -0.89
C PRO A 66 -3.95 -0.74 -0.26
N VAL A 67 -4.86 -0.11 -1.00
CA VAL A 67 -6.22 0.24 -0.51
C VAL A 67 -6.97 -1.00 0.00
N SER A 68 -6.81 -2.14 -0.67
CA SER A 68 -7.44 -3.41 -0.27
C SER A 68 -7.01 -3.88 1.12
N ALA A 69 -5.79 -3.56 1.54
CA ALA A 69 -5.26 -4.00 2.82
C ALA A 69 -5.87 -3.25 4.01
N VAL A 70 -6.41 -2.04 3.82
CA VAL A 70 -6.98 -1.17 4.89
C VAL A 70 -8.47 -0.88 4.69
N ARG A 71 -9.14 -1.63 3.81
CA ARG A 71 -10.53 -1.37 3.41
C ARG A 71 -11.50 -1.42 4.60
N CYS A 72 -11.36 -2.43 5.47
CA CYS A 72 -12.23 -2.57 6.64
C CYS A 72 -12.05 -1.38 7.59
N GLU A 73 -10.80 -1.05 7.96
CA GLU A 73 -10.50 0.00 8.91
C GLU A 73 -10.91 1.39 8.40
N THR A 74 -10.77 1.61 7.09
CA THR A 74 -11.26 2.86 6.46
C THR A 74 -12.78 2.92 6.37
N SER A 75 -13.47 1.79 6.14
CA SER A 75 -14.94 1.75 6.16
C SER A 75 -15.54 1.93 7.55
N GLU A 76 -14.82 1.48 8.58
CA GLU A 76 -15.20 1.62 9.99
C GLU A 76 -14.80 2.97 10.60
N GLY A 77 -14.06 3.80 9.86
CA GLY A 77 -13.58 5.10 10.33
C GLY A 77 -12.43 5.03 11.34
N VAL A 78 -11.81 3.86 11.50
CA VAL A 78 -10.61 3.65 12.34
C VAL A 78 -9.38 4.27 11.68
N LEU A 79 -9.28 4.17 10.36
CA LEU A 79 -8.24 4.81 9.56
C LEU A 79 -8.85 5.81 8.59
N VAL A 80 -8.18 6.95 8.39
CA VAL A 80 -8.61 7.98 7.43
C VAL A 80 -7.70 7.93 6.20
N PRO A 81 -8.25 7.76 4.98
CA PRO A 81 -7.44 7.79 3.78
C PRO A 81 -6.94 9.22 3.51
N LEU A 82 -5.62 9.39 3.45
CA LEU A 82 -5.01 10.62 2.97
C LEU A 82 -5.04 10.65 1.45
N ARG A 83 -5.57 11.73 0.87
CA ARG A 83 -5.67 11.94 -0.58
C ARG A 83 -5.06 13.29 -0.96
N PRO A 84 -3.73 13.38 -1.04
CA PRO A 84 -3.07 14.61 -1.45
C PRO A 84 -3.49 15.01 -2.85
N VAL A 85 -3.67 16.31 -3.09
CA VAL A 85 -4.14 16.85 -4.38
C VAL A 85 -3.16 16.61 -5.52
N ASP A 86 -1.89 16.48 -5.17
CA ASP A 86 -0.73 16.27 -6.04
C ASP A 86 -0.17 14.84 -5.91
N GLY A 87 -0.94 13.96 -5.26
CA GLY A 87 -0.61 12.55 -5.08
C GLY A 87 -0.69 11.78 -6.40
N SER A 88 0.22 10.82 -6.57
CA SER A 88 0.22 9.91 -7.71
C SER A 88 -0.38 8.55 -7.34
N VAL A 89 -1.13 7.95 -8.27
CA VAL A 89 -1.64 6.58 -8.12
C VAL A 89 -0.57 5.60 -8.58
N ILE A 90 -0.17 4.69 -7.70
CA ILE A 90 0.66 3.54 -8.06
C ILE A 90 -0.26 2.35 -8.34
N ALA A 91 -0.35 1.94 -9.59
CA ALA A 91 -1.09 0.73 -9.96
C ALA A 91 -0.30 -0.50 -9.52
N LEU A 92 -0.99 -1.46 -8.90
CA LEU A 92 -0.42 -2.76 -8.55
C LEU A 92 -1.03 -3.82 -9.46
N GLU A 93 -0.17 -4.57 -10.12
CA GLU A 93 -0.55 -5.76 -10.88
C GLU A 93 -0.28 -7.00 -10.04
N PHE A 94 -1.26 -7.89 -9.95
CA PHE A 94 -1.16 -9.13 -9.20
C PHE A 94 -1.16 -10.31 -10.17
N GLU A 95 -0.16 -11.17 -10.05
CA GLU A 95 0.00 -12.36 -10.88
C GLU A 95 -0.04 -13.63 -10.03
N LEU A 96 -0.51 -14.72 -10.64
CA LEU A 96 -0.49 -16.05 -10.05
C LEU A 96 0.67 -16.84 -10.62
N GLY A 97 1.74 -16.95 -9.85
CA GLY A 97 2.86 -17.82 -10.18
C GLY A 97 2.47 -19.30 -10.07
N TYR A 98 2.73 -20.07 -11.13
CA TYR A 98 2.66 -21.53 -11.12
C TYR A 98 3.96 -22.13 -11.63
N ARG A 99 4.31 -23.33 -11.16
CA ARG A 99 5.49 -24.05 -11.65
C ARG A 99 5.16 -24.69 -13.00
N PRO A 100 5.91 -24.41 -14.08
CA PRO A 100 5.59 -24.90 -15.43
C PRO A 100 5.67 -26.43 -15.55
N GLU A 101 6.42 -27.10 -14.68
CA GLU A 101 6.51 -28.56 -14.57
C GLU A 101 5.20 -29.22 -14.11
N LYS A 102 4.26 -28.43 -13.57
CA LYS A 102 2.91 -28.87 -13.21
C LYS A 102 1.93 -28.20 -14.17
N ALA A 103 1.28 -28.98 -15.02
CA ALA A 103 0.17 -28.49 -15.83
C ALA A 103 -0.82 -27.75 -14.91
N MET A 104 -1.28 -26.56 -15.31
CA MET A 104 -2.30 -25.82 -14.56
C MET A 104 -3.48 -26.73 -14.30
N SER A 105 -3.64 -27.16 -13.07
CA SER A 105 -4.73 -28.03 -12.67
C SER A 105 -6.04 -27.23 -12.69
N SER A 106 -7.17 -27.92 -12.83
CA SER A 106 -8.49 -27.28 -12.77
C SER A 106 -8.68 -26.42 -11.50
N PRO A 107 -8.20 -26.84 -10.30
CA PRO A 107 -8.22 -26.00 -9.10
C PRO A 107 -7.43 -24.70 -9.22
N VAL A 108 -6.25 -24.69 -9.87
CA VAL A 108 -5.43 -23.47 -10.03
C VAL A 108 -6.14 -22.45 -10.93
N ARG A 109 -6.79 -22.91 -12.00
CA ARG A 109 -7.61 -22.04 -12.86
C ARG A 109 -8.80 -21.46 -12.09
N ALA A 110 -9.50 -22.30 -11.34
CA ALA A 110 -10.64 -21.86 -10.53
C ALA A 110 -10.22 -20.82 -9.48
N ALA A 111 -9.12 -21.07 -8.75
CA ALA A 111 -8.56 -20.12 -7.81
C ALA A 111 -8.20 -18.77 -8.47
N GLY A 112 -7.65 -18.82 -9.69
CA GLY A 112 -7.32 -17.59 -10.43
C GLY A 112 -8.53 -16.75 -10.83
N SER A 113 -9.65 -17.38 -11.20
CA SER A 113 -10.90 -16.67 -11.45
C SER A 113 -11.45 -16.05 -10.16
N MET A 114 -11.46 -16.80 -9.05
CA MET A 114 -11.95 -16.31 -7.75
C MET A 114 -11.16 -15.10 -7.25
N ILE A 115 -9.83 -15.13 -7.37
CA ILE A 115 -8.97 -14.01 -6.94
C ILE A 115 -9.23 -12.77 -7.81
N ARG A 116 -9.42 -12.96 -9.12
CA ARG A 116 -9.74 -11.84 -10.03
C ARG A 116 -11.06 -11.17 -9.67
N GLU A 117 -12.10 -11.96 -9.40
CA GLU A 117 -13.41 -11.44 -8.96
C GLU A 117 -13.31 -10.70 -7.63
N ALA A 118 -12.59 -11.28 -6.65
CA ALA A 118 -12.39 -10.65 -5.35
C ALA A 118 -11.61 -9.33 -5.42
N MET A 119 -10.78 -9.14 -6.45
CA MET A 119 -10.03 -7.90 -6.65
C MET A 119 -10.78 -6.82 -7.43
N GLN A 120 -11.92 -7.15 -8.02
CA GLN A 120 -12.80 -6.20 -8.72
C GLN A 120 -13.97 -5.70 -7.86
N ALA A 121 -14.17 -6.28 -6.67
CA ALA A 121 -15.28 -6.00 -5.74
C ALA A 121 -14.87 -5.07 -4.57
#